data_AF-A0A7Y3DMC3-F1
#
_entry.id   AF-A0A7Y3DMC3-F1
#
_cell.length_a   1.000
_cell.length_b   1.000
_cell.length_c   1.000
_cell.angle_alpha   90.00
_cell.angle_beta   90.00
_cell.angle_gamma   90.00
#
_symmetry.space_group_name_H-M   'P 1'
#
loop_
_entity.id
_entity.type
_entity.pdbx_description
1 polymer ?
#
loop_
_entity_poly.entity_id
_entity_poly.type
_entity_poly.pdbx_seq_one_letter_code
_entity_poly.pdbx_strand_id
1 'polypeptide(L)'
;LPPLDIAFHDHRSGCDGHPGLFRLVDGVADIEVCDWTDHTILHELGHAWVASHVDDEIRAALVAYWGLETWNDQTVSWGLRANERAAESIALALSPLPPRIAPVLIDHLCAYSLLTENSVHPHVAGSCPDVDGRQSTTVAPVW
;
A
#
# COMPACT_ATOMS: atom_id res chain seq x y z
N LEU A 1 -3.99 8.19 -10.71
CA LEU A 1 -4.84 6.97 -10.73
C LEU A 1 -5.29 6.73 -12.16
N PRO A 2 -5.51 5.47 -12.59
CA PRO A 2 -6.22 5.18 -13.83
C PRO A 2 -7.67 5.69 -13.74
N PRO A 3 -8.45 5.68 -14.84
CA PRO A 3 -9.90 5.80 -14.75
C PRO A 3 -10.46 4.80 -13.72
N LEU A 4 -11.41 5.26 -12.90
CA LEU A 4 -12.00 4.49 -11.82
C LEU A 4 -13.47 4.23 -12.11
N ASP A 5 -13.90 3.00 -11.91
CA ASP A 5 -15.31 2.63 -11.71
C ASP A 5 -15.45 2.13 -10.27
N ILE A 6 -16.37 2.71 -9.50
CA ILE A 6 -16.51 2.41 -8.08
C ILE A 6 -17.98 2.14 -7.76
N ALA A 7 -18.26 0.94 -7.27
CA ALA A 7 -19.57 0.55 -6.80
C ALA A 7 -19.54 0.18 -5.30
N PHE A 8 -20.61 0.56 -4.61
CA PHE A 8 -20.80 0.32 -3.18
C PHE A 8 -21.94 -0.66 -2.98
N HIS A 9 -21.70 -1.68 -2.16
CA HIS A 9 -22.66 -2.75 -1.90
C HIS A 9 -23.03 -2.82 -0.43
N ASP A 10 -24.29 -3.18 -0.15
CA ASP A 10 -24.79 -3.41 1.21
C ASP A 10 -24.34 -4.78 1.78
N HIS A 11 -23.86 -5.68 0.92
CA HIS A 11 -23.53 -7.07 1.27
C HIS A 11 -22.20 -7.51 0.66
N ARG A 12 -21.41 -8.27 1.44
CA ARG A 12 -20.11 -8.81 1.01
C ARG A 12 -20.15 -9.68 -0.25
N SER A 13 -21.31 -10.22 -0.62
CA SER A 13 -21.47 -10.95 -1.89
C SER A 13 -21.20 -10.09 -3.12
N GLY A 14 -21.33 -8.75 -3.03
CA GLY A 14 -20.93 -7.83 -4.12
C GLY A 14 -19.42 -7.77 -4.34
N CYS A 15 -18.63 -8.16 -3.35
CA CYS A 15 -17.16 -8.16 -3.38
C CYS A 15 -16.59 -9.58 -3.24
N ASP A 16 -17.28 -10.60 -3.75
CA ASP A 16 -16.87 -12.02 -3.65
C ASP A 16 -16.59 -12.51 -2.21
N GLY A 17 -17.23 -11.90 -1.20
CA GLY A 17 -17.04 -12.19 0.21
C GLY A 17 -16.00 -11.32 0.93
N HIS A 18 -15.29 -10.46 0.21
CA HIS A 18 -14.25 -9.58 0.74
C HIS A 18 -14.83 -8.25 1.27
N PRO A 19 -14.06 -7.48 2.07
CA PRO A 19 -14.44 -6.12 2.48
C PRO A 19 -14.44 -5.13 1.31
N GLY A 20 -13.49 -5.29 0.39
CA GLY A 20 -13.38 -4.57 -0.86
C GLY A 20 -12.76 -5.49 -1.91
N LEU A 21 -12.83 -5.08 -3.18
CA LEU A 21 -12.26 -5.84 -4.27
C LEU A 21 -11.84 -4.93 -5.41
N PHE A 22 -10.56 -4.97 -5.75
CA PHE A 22 -9.99 -4.32 -6.92
C PHE A 22 -9.79 -5.30 -8.09
N ARG A 23 -10.12 -4.85 -9.30
CA ARG A 23 -9.75 -5.49 -10.57
C ARG A 23 -9.28 -4.42 -11.55
N LEU A 24 -8.32 -4.76 -12.40
CA LEU A 24 -7.93 -3.92 -13.54
C LEU A 24 -8.47 -4.55 -14.82
N VAL A 25 -9.48 -3.93 -15.43
CA VAL A 25 -10.16 -4.44 -16.63
C VAL A 25 -10.01 -3.40 -17.74
N ASP A 26 -9.33 -3.78 -18.83
CA ASP A 26 -9.09 -2.90 -19.98
C ASP A 26 -8.51 -1.51 -19.63
N GLY A 27 -7.67 -1.46 -18.58
CA GLY A 27 -7.03 -0.24 -18.10
C GLY A 27 -7.90 0.64 -17.19
N VAL A 28 -9.12 0.20 -16.87
CA VAL A 28 -10.00 0.80 -15.87
C VAL A 28 -9.85 0.04 -14.55
N ALA A 29 -9.68 0.77 -13.45
CA ALA A 29 -9.71 0.21 -12.12
C ALA A 29 -11.17 0.07 -11.67
N ASP A 30 -11.65 -1.16 -11.66
CA ASP A 30 -12.94 -1.58 -11.15
C ASP A 30 -12.80 -1.87 -9.65
N ILE A 31 -13.50 -1.10 -8.81
CA ILE A 31 -13.43 -1.17 -7.35
C ILE A 31 -14.82 -1.41 -6.78
N GLU A 32 -14.97 -2.53 -6.08
CA GLU A 32 -16.16 -2.90 -5.35
C GLU A 32 -15.92 -2.68 -3.85
N VAL A 33 -16.81 -1.96 -3.17
CA VAL A 33 -16.70 -1.65 -1.73
C VAL A 33 -17.89 -2.21 -0.96
N CYS A 34 -17.63 -3.16 -0.07
CA CYS A 34 -18.65 -3.82 0.76
C CYS A 34 -18.51 -3.53 2.26
N ASP A 35 -17.35 -3.02 2.68
CA ASP A 35 -17.09 -2.52 4.02
C ASP A 35 -16.66 -1.05 3.92
N TRP A 36 -17.54 -0.14 4.31
CA TRP A 36 -17.42 1.29 3.98
C TRP A 36 -16.55 2.04 4.99
N THR A 37 -15.43 1.44 5.38
CA THR A 37 -14.43 2.13 6.20
C THR A 37 -13.48 2.92 5.31
N ASP A 38 -12.98 4.05 5.83
CA ASP A 38 -11.96 4.84 5.14
C ASP A 38 -10.74 3.97 4.79
N HIS A 39 -10.35 3.06 5.69
CA HIS A 39 -9.25 2.13 5.45
C HIS A 39 -9.51 1.23 4.24
N THR A 40 -10.68 0.59 4.14
CA THR A 40 -11.01 -0.29 3.01
C THR A 40 -11.03 0.47 1.69
N ILE A 41 -11.64 1.66 1.66
CA ILE A 41 -11.65 2.49 0.45
C ILE A 41 -10.23 2.88 0.03
N LEU A 42 -9.40 3.30 1.00
CA LEU A 42 -8.00 3.65 0.72
C LEU A 42 -7.17 2.45 0.29
N HIS A 43 -7.44 1.26 0.83
CA HIS A 43 -6.78 0.02 0.44
C HIS A 43 -7.05 -0.30 -1.04
N GLU A 44 -8.31 -0.30 -1.47
CA GLU A 44 -8.64 -0.59 -2.88
C GLU A 44 -8.13 0.51 -3.84
N LEU A 45 -8.18 1.77 -3.44
CA LEU A 45 -7.53 2.86 -4.19
C LEU A 45 -6.00 2.71 -4.22
N GLY A 46 -5.42 2.13 -3.18
CA GLY A 46 -4.01 1.75 -3.11
C GLY A 46 -3.64 0.76 -4.21
N HIS A 47 -4.46 -0.27 -4.43
CA HIS A 47 -4.26 -1.19 -5.57
C HIS A 47 -4.31 -0.47 -6.92
N ALA A 48 -5.27 0.43 -7.13
CA ALA A 48 -5.37 1.22 -8.36
C ALA A 48 -4.16 2.14 -8.56
N TRP A 49 -3.62 2.71 -7.48
CA TRP A 49 -2.40 3.50 -7.51
C TRP A 49 -1.19 2.65 -7.89
N VAL A 50 -1.00 1.53 -7.20
CA VAL A 50 0.10 0.59 -7.44
C VAL A 50 0.09 0.09 -8.88
N ALA A 51 -1.08 -0.27 -9.40
CA ALA A 51 -1.23 -0.75 -10.77
C ALA A 51 -0.80 0.27 -11.85
N SER A 52 -0.80 1.56 -11.54
CA SER A 52 -0.51 2.64 -12.49
C SER A 52 0.84 3.35 -12.28
N HIS A 53 1.49 3.17 -11.13
CA HIS A 53 2.73 3.90 -10.77
C HIS A 53 3.90 2.98 -10.45
N VAL A 54 3.65 1.70 -10.17
CA VAL A 54 4.69 0.76 -9.75
C VAL A 54 5.05 -0.15 -10.92
N ASP A 55 6.27 0.03 -11.42
CA ASP A 55 6.87 -0.82 -12.44
C ASP A 55 7.51 -2.08 -11.83
N ASP A 56 8.07 -2.94 -12.68
CA ASP A 56 8.64 -4.22 -12.24
C ASP A 56 9.90 -4.07 -11.37
N GLU A 57 10.63 -2.95 -11.49
CA GLU A 57 11.79 -2.66 -10.64
C GLU A 57 11.34 -2.39 -9.21
N ILE A 58 10.36 -1.51 -9.02
CA ILE A 58 9.81 -1.21 -7.69
C ILE A 58 9.11 -2.45 -7.09
N ARG A 59 8.41 -3.24 -7.91
CA ARG A 59 7.82 -4.52 -7.43
C ARG A 59 8.88 -5.46 -6.87
N ALA A 60 9.98 -5.65 -7.59
CA ALA A 60 11.07 -6.50 -7.15
C ALA A 60 11.72 -5.97 -5.86
N ALA A 61 11.94 -4.66 -5.77
CA ALA A 61 12.48 -4.00 -4.58
C ALA A 61 11.57 -4.22 -3.36
N LEU A 62 10.26 -4.11 -3.50
CA LEU A 62 9.30 -4.31 -2.41
C LEU A 62 9.21 -5.78 -1.96
N VAL A 63 9.19 -6.72 -2.91
CA VAL A 63 9.24 -8.16 -2.60
C VAL A 63 10.50 -8.48 -1.79
N ALA A 64 11.66 -7.95 -2.21
CA ALA A 64 12.93 -8.11 -1.50
C ALA A 64 12.92 -7.43 -0.12
N TYR A 65 12.43 -6.20 -0.03
CA TYR A 65 12.33 -5.42 1.21
C TYR A 65 11.56 -6.18 2.31
N TRP A 66 10.43 -6.80 1.95
CA TRP A 66 9.63 -7.58 2.90
C TRP A 66 10.08 -9.04 3.06
N GLY A 67 11.09 -9.49 2.31
CA GLY A 67 11.51 -10.89 2.28
C GLY A 67 10.39 -11.84 1.85
N LEU A 68 9.54 -11.41 0.91
CA LEU A 68 8.43 -12.21 0.36
C LEU A 68 8.87 -12.97 -0.89
N GLU A 69 8.09 -13.98 -1.27
CA GLU A 69 8.38 -14.81 -2.46
C GLU A 69 7.62 -14.35 -3.71
N THR A 70 6.48 -13.68 -3.54
CA THR A 70 5.58 -13.37 -4.66
C THR A 70 5.05 -11.96 -4.60
N TRP A 71 4.81 -11.39 -5.78
CA TRP A 71 4.11 -10.11 -5.91
C TRP A 71 2.62 -10.24 -5.61
N ASN A 72 1.91 -11.11 -6.35
CA ASN A 72 0.46 -11.28 -6.25
C ASN A 72 0.01 -12.72 -6.59
N ASP A 73 0.69 -13.73 -6.05
CA ASP A 73 0.26 -15.11 -6.24
C ASP A 73 -0.95 -15.41 -5.33
N GLN A 74 -2.10 -15.70 -5.93
CA GLN A 74 -3.32 -15.98 -5.18
C GLN A 74 -3.30 -17.33 -4.44
N THR A 75 -2.31 -18.19 -4.70
CA THR A 75 -2.11 -19.46 -3.99
C THR A 75 -1.47 -19.28 -2.62
N VAL A 76 -0.83 -18.12 -2.35
CA VAL A 76 -0.32 -17.79 -1.01
C VAL A 76 -1.31 -16.95 -0.21
N SER A 77 -1.15 -16.92 1.11
CA SER A 77 -2.01 -16.13 2.00
C SER A 77 -1.90 -14.64 1.70
N TRP A 78 -3.00 -13.91 1.89
CA TRP A 78 -3.12 -12.49 1.56
C TRP A 78 -1.94 -11.63 2.05
N GLY A 79 -1.57 -11.76 3.32
CA GLY A 79 -0.46 -10.99 3.93
C GLY A 79 0.95 -11.39 3.46
N LEU A 80 1.08 -12.42 2.62
CA LEU A 80 2.34 -12.85 1.99
C LEU A 80 2.45 -12.40 0.53
N ARG A 81 1.48 -11.62 0.03
CA ARG A 81 1.52 -11.02 -1.31
C ARG A 81 2.00 -9.58 -1.19
N ALA A 82 3.05 -9.22 -1.91
CA ALA A 82 3.61 -7.87 -1.82
C ALA A 82 2.66 -6.80 -2.38
N ASN A 83 1.77 -7.11 -3.33
CA ASN A 83 0.76 -6.17 -3.83
C ASN A 83 -0.22 -5.74 -2.72
N GLU A 84 -0.68 -6.68 -1.89
CA GLU A 84 -1.59 -6.40 -0.77
C GLU A 84 -0.90 -5.55 0.28
N ARG A 85 0.38 -5.83 0.58
CA ARG A 85 1.17 -5.00 1.48
C ARG A 85 1.41 -3.60 0.94
N ALA A 86 1.60 -3.44 -0.38
CA ALA A 86 1.77 -2.15 -1.01
C ALA A 86 0.50 -1.30 -0.93
N ALA A 87 -0.66 -1.88 -1.22
CA ALA A 87 -1.96 -1.23 -1.04
C ALA A 87 -2.22 -0.87 0.43
N GLU A 88 -1.91 -1.79 1.35
CA GLU A 88 -2.01 -1.56 2.79
C GLU A 88 -1.08 -0.44 3.27
N SER A 89 0.15 -0.36 2.76
CA SER A 89 1.09 0.72 3.05
C SER A 89 0.54 2.08 2.64
N ILE A 90 -0.10 2.20 1.49
CA ILE A 90 -0.76 3.43 1.05
C ILE A 90 -1.93 3.76 1.99
N ALA A 91 -2.79 2.79 2.28
CA ALA A 91 -3.95 3.01 3.14
C ALA A 91 -3.56 3.48 4.54
N LEU A 92 -2.56 2.84 5.14
CA LEU A 92 -2.07 3.18 6.48
C LEU A 92 -1.34 4.53 6.51
N ALA A 93 -0.55 4.85 5.48
CA ALA A 93 0.16 6.13 5.41
C ALA A 93 -0.78 7.33 5.26
N LEU A 94 -1.93 7.15 4.60
CA LEU A 94 -2.95 8.18 4.41
C LEU A 94 -3.99 8.22 5.53
N SER A 95 -4.03 7.20 6.38
CA SER A 95 -4.94 7.14 7.53
C SER A 95 -4.44 8.00 8.69
N PRO A 96 -5.34 8.53 9.54
CA PRO A 96 -4.94 9.18 10.79
C PRO A 96 -4.09 8.24 11.64
N LEU A 97 -2.85 8.66 11.94
CA LEU A 97 -1.93 7.84 12.72
C LEU A 97 -2.28 7.88 14.22
N PRO A 98 -2.21 6.75 14.92
CA PRO A 98 -2.34 6.73 16.37
C PRO A 98 -1.13 7.42 17.05
N PRO A 99 -1.27 7.92 18.29
CA PRO A 99 -0.17 8.58 19.01
C PRO A 99 0.99 7.65 19.36
N ARG A 100 0.78 6.33 19.28
CA ARG A 100 1.83 5.31 19.39
C ARG A 100 1.79 4.43 18.16
N ILE A 101 2.90 4.38 17.43
CA ILE A 101 3.06 3.61 16.21
C ILE A 101 3.60 2.23 16.58
N ALA A 102 2.84 1.18 16.28
CA ALA A 102 3.31 -0.20 16.45
C ALA A 102 4.42 -0.52 15.42
N PRO A 103 5.37 -1.43 15.71
CA PRO A 103 6.44 -1.78 14.77
C PRO A 103 5.96 -2.17 13.37
N VAL A 104 4.83 -2.88 13.27
CA VAL A 104 4.21 -3.23 11.98
C VAL A 104 3.82 -2.00 11.17
N LEU A 105 3.35 -0.93 11.81
CA LEU A 105 3.00 0.32 11.15
C LEU A 105 4.26 1.09 10.69
N ILE A 106 5.37 0.98 11.42
CA ILE A 106 6.66 1.55 10.98
C ILE A 106 7.08 0.93 9.64
N ASP A 107 7.01 -0.39 9.53
CA ASP A 107 7.37 -1.10 8.30
C ASP A 107 6.55 -0.63 7.08
N HIS A 108 5.23 -0.48 7.27
CA HIS A 108 4.36 0.02 6.21
C HIS A 108 4.64 1.46 5.80
N LEU A 109 4.98 2.35 6.75
CA LEU A 109 5.34 3.74 6.46
C LEU A 109 6.69 3.85 5.71
N CYS A 110 7.62 2.94 6.00
CA CYS A 110 8.88 2.84 5.24
C CYS A 110 8.63 2.39 3.80
N ALA A 111 7.81 1.36 3.62
CA ALA A 111 7.40 0.92 2.29
C ALA A 111 6.61 1.98 1.50
N TYR A 112 5.80 2.81 2.15
CA TYR A 112 5.15 3.95 1.49
C TYR A 112 6.15 4.95 0.90
N SER A 113 7.27 5.18 1.60
CA SER A 113 8.33 6.09 1.16
C SER A 113 9.06 5.52 -0.06
N LEU A 114 9.28 4.20 -0.08
CA LEU A 114 9.79 3.49 -1.26
C LEU A 114 8.85 3.58 -2.45
N LEU A 115 7.55 3.36 -2.22
CA LEU A 115 6.52 3.38 -3.25
C LEU A 115 6.42 4.75 -3.94
N THR A 116 6.51 5.83 -3.16
CA THR A 116 6.13 7.17 -3.63
C THR A 116 7.29 8.12 -3.83
N GLU A 117 8.52 7.68 -3.56
CA GLU A 117 9.74 8.51 -3.49
C GLU A 117 9.60 9.73 -2.54
N ASN A 118 8.59 9.75 -1.68
CA ASN A 118 8.40 10.81 -0.71
C ASN A 118 9.29 10.59 0.51
N SER A 119 9.65 11.70 1.16
CA SER A 119 10.34 11.66 2.45
C SER A 119 9.57 10.84 3.48
N VAL A 120 10.30 10.00 4.21
CA VAL A 120 9.77 9.20 5.32
C VAL A 120 8.99 10.08 6.29
N HIS A 121 7.82 9.60 6.72
CA HIS A 121 6.97 10.33 7.67
C HIS A 121 7.81 10.76 8.89
N PRO A 122 7.73 12.02 9.38
CA PRO A 122 8.61 12.54 10.42
C PRO A 122 8.66 11.68 11.70
N HIS A 123 7.56 11.00 12.01
CA HIS A 123 7.46 10.08 13.15
C HIS A 123 8.32 8.81 13.04
N VAL A 124 8.80 8.44 11.86
CA VAL A 124 9.60 7.23 11.62
C VAL A 124 10.91 7.50 10.86
N ALA A 125 11.28 8.77 10.69
CA ALA A 125 12.57 9.15 10.14
C ALA A 125 13.72 8.51 10.93
N GLY A 126 14.60 7.76 10.24
CA GLY A 126 15.72 7.03 10.84
C GLY A 126 15.38 5.63 11.38
N SER A 127 14.13 5.16 11.26
CA SER A 127 13.71 3.80 11.63
C SER A 127 13.57 2.85 10.44
N CYS A 128 13.62 3.38 9.21
CA CYS A 128 13.51 2.57 8.01
C CYS A 128 14.82 1.85 7.70
N PRO A 129 14.78 0.57 7.29
CA PRO A 129 15.93 -0.13 6.75
C PRO A 129 16.50 0.63 5.54
N ASP A 130 17.82 0.72 5.42
CA ASP A 130 18.46 1.23 4.21
C ASP A 130 18.15 0.28 3.05
N VAL A 131 17.36 0.76 2.09
CA VAL A 131 16.90 -0.08 0.98
C VAL A 131 17.89 -0.14 -0.17
N ASP A 132 18.96 0.67 -0.16
CA ASP A 132 20.02 0.61 -1.18
C ASP A 132 21.29 1.43 -0.87
N GLY A 133 21.60 1.73 0.39
CA GLY A 133 22.75 2.61 0.74
C GLY A 133 22.62 4.05 0.21
N ARG A 134 21.48 4.43 -0.37
CA ARG A 134 21.09 5.82 -0.57
C ARG A 134 20.62 6.36 0.78
N GLN A 135 21.51 7.07 1.46
CA GLN A 135 21.15 7.82 2.66
C GLN A 135 19.89 8.63 2.38
N SER A 136 18.86 8.41 3.19
CA SER A 136 17.86 9.45 3.42
C SER A 136 18.59 10.62 4.05
N THR A 137 19.02 11.58 3.24
CA THR A 137 19.49 12.87 3.76
C THR A 137 18.28 13.61 4.31
N THR A 138 17.90 13.27 5.52
CA THR A 138 17.02 14.09 6.33
C THR A 138 17.80 15.37 6.60
N VAL A 139 17.55 16.42 5.82
CA VAL A 139 17.94 17.77 6.19
C VAL A 139 17.08 18.11 7.41
N ALA A 140 17.69 18.09 8.59
CA ALA A 140 17.05 18.58 9.80
C ALA A 140 16.60 20.04 9.57
N PRO A 141 15.39 20.45 9.99
CA PRO A 141 15.05 21.86 10.01
C PRO A 141 15.96 22.54 11.05
N VAL A 142 16.71 23.54 10.60
CA VAL A 142 17.37 24.49 11.48
C VAL A 142 16.27 25.38 12.07
N TRP A 143 16.06 25.28 13.37
CA TRP A 143 15.23 26.22 14.15
C TRP A 143 15.98 27.53 14.37
#